data_AF-A0A9E5LJT1-F1
#
_entry.id   AF-A0A9E5LJT1-F1
#
_cell.length_a   1.000
_cell.length_b   1.000
_cell.length_c   1.000
_cell.angle_alpha   90.00
_cell.angle_beta   90.00
_cell.angle_gamma   90.00
#
_symmetry.space_group_name_H-M   'P 1'
#
loop_
_entity.id
_entity.type
_entity.pdbx_description
1 polymer ?
#
loop_
_entity_poly.entity_id
_entity_poly.type
_entity_poly.pdbx_seq_one_letter_code
_entity_poly.pdbx_strand_id
1 'polypeptide(L)'
;MDVQIALAATKIEGGKTVRHPTFGLWHVALREDLRSALQDGLRKVVLWTDQHGAETHVFDSGEIDPFFNINTPEDLELANKMMETL
;
A
#
# COMPACT_ATOMS: atom_id res chain seq x y z
N MET A 1 -4.77 -17.48 13.62
CA MET A 1 -4.41 -17.74 12.21
C MET A 1 -3.23 -16.84 11.92
N ASP A 2 -2.18 -17.35 11.26
CA ASP A 2 -1.03 -16.51 10.93
C ASP A 2 -1.41 -15.58 9.78
N VAL A 3 -1.27 -14.27 9.98
CA VAL A 3 -1.59 -13.27 8.96
C VAL A 3 -0.52 -13.34 7.89
N GLN A 4 -0.91 -13.76 6.69
CA GLN A 4 0.05 -13.94 5.59
C GLN A 4 0.29 -12.65 4.79
N ILE A 5 -0.63 -11.68 4.88
CA ILE A 5 -0.52 -10.38 4.23
C ILE A 5 -1.01 -9.29 5.18
N ALA A 6 -0.18 -8.27 5.40
CA ALA A 6 -0.54 -7.06 6.12
C ALA A 6 -0.30 -5.86 5.21
N LEU A 7 -1.34 -5.05 4.95
CA LEU A 7 -1.28 -3.88 4.07
C LEU A 7 -1.37 -2.59 4.87
N ALA A 8 -0.57 -1.60 4.48
CA ALA A 8 -0.63 -0.28 5.06
C ALA A 8 -1.87 0.49 4.59
N ALA A 9 -2.33 1.40 5.44
CA ALA A 9 -3.34 2.39 5.11
C ALA A 9 -3.10 3.68 5.90
N THR A 10 -3.58 4.81 5.41
CA THR A 10 -3.58 6.08 6.14
C THR A 10 -5.00 6.60 6.34
N LYS A 11 -5.19 7.42 7.38
CA LYS A 11 -6.40 8.22 7.54
C LYS A 11 -6.23 9.52 6.78
N ILE A 12 -7.22 9.87 5.97
CA ILE A 12 -7.30 11.18 5.32
C ILE A 12 -8.33 12.07 6.02
N GLU A 13 -8.31 13.36 5.69
CA GLU A 13 -9.31 14.32 6.15
C GLU A 13 -10.74 13.80 5.88
N GLY A 14 -11.64 13.97 6.87
CA GLY A 14 -12.99 13.39 6.83
C GLY A 14 -13.07 11.95 7.34
N GLY A 15 -11.98 11.38 7.88
CA GLY A 15 -11.99 10.09 8.59
C GLY A 15 -12.01 8.86 7.69
N LYS A 16 -11.88 9.04 6.37
CA LYS A 16 -11.77 7.93 5.42
C LYS A 16 -10.40 7.28 5.51
N THR A 17 -10.37 5.96 5.37
CA THR A 17 -9.12 5.19 5.28
C THR A 17 -8.77 4.93 3.81
N VAL A 18 -7.53 5.20 3.42
CA VAL A 18 -6.99 4.93 2.09
C VAL A 18 -5.97 3.81 2.22
N ARG A 19 -6.19 2.71 1.51
CA ARG A 19 -5.24 1.57 1.47
C ARG A 19 -4.08 1.88 0.53
N HIS A 20 -2.89 1.40 0.90
CA HIS A 20 -1.66 1.47 0.14
C HIS A 20 -1.28 0.06 -0.33
N PRO A 21 -1.89 -0.44 -1.43
CA PRO A 21 -1.92 -1.87 -1.74
C PRO A 21 -0.57 -2.49 -2.12
N THR A 22 0.46 -1.67 -2.35
CA THR A 22 1.84 -2.11 -2.61
C THR A 22 2.75 -2.01 -1.38
N PHE A 23 2.31 -1.30 -0.33
CA PHE A 23 3.04 -1.16 0.92
C PHE A 23 2.50 -2.18 1.91
N GLY A 24 3.25 -3.25 2.13
CA GLY A 24 2.80 -4.33 3.01
C GLY A 24 3.87 -5.35 3.30
N LEU A 25 3.54 -6.22 4.26
CA LEU A 25 4.26 -7.47 4.52
C LEU A 25 3.60 -8.58 3.71
N TRP A 26 4.41 -9.34 2.98
CA TRP A 26 3.96 -10.37 2.06
C TRP A 26 4.66 -11.68 2.39
N HIS A 27 3.91 -12.68 2.82
CA HIS A 27 4.49 -13.99 3.13
C HIS A 27 4.95 -14.70 1.84
N VAL A 28 6.24 -14.99 1.73
CA VAL A 28 6.88 -15.52 0.50
C VAL A 28 6.32 -16.89 0.05
N ALA A 29 5.68 -17.63 0.94
CA ALA A 29 4.99 -18.87 0.56
C ALA A 29 3.86 -18.65 -0.45
N LEU A 30 3.30 -17.44 -0.55
CA LEU A 30 2.22 -17.11 -1.49
C LEU A 30 2.68 -16.83 -2.93
N ARG A 31 3.99 -16.88 -3.21
CA ARG A 31 4.53 -16.49 -4.52
C ARG A 31 3.99 -17.33 -5.69
N GLU A 32 3.73 -18.63 -5.49
CA GLU A 32 3.24 -19.50 -6.58
C GLU A 32 1.75 -19.28 -6.82
N ASP A 33 0.98 -19.06 -5.75
CA ASP A 33 -0.42 -18.65 -5.86
C ASP A 33 -0.54 -17.32 -6.64
N LEU A 34 0.26 -16.32 -6.26
CA LEU A 34 0.31 -15.04 -6.98
C LEU A 34 0.66 -15.23 -8.46
N ARG A 35 1.63 -16.10 -8.77
CA ARG A 35 2.02 -16.40 -10.16
C ARG A 35 0.85 -16.97 -10.95
N SER A 36 0.10 -17.92 -10.39
CA SER A 36 -1.09 -18.48 -11.03
C SER A 36 -2.18 -17.42 -11.23
N ALA A 37 -2.49 -16.63 -10.21
CA ALA A 37 -3.49 -15.56 -10.33
C ALA A 37 -3.14 -14.52 -11.42
N LEU A 38 -1.86 -14.18 -11.56
CA LEU A 38 -1.37 -13.31 -12.64
C LEU A 38 -1.52 -13.93 -14.03
N GLN A 39 -1.27 -15.24 -14.17
CA GLN A 39 -1.46 -16.00 -15.41
C GLN A 39 -2.95 -16.07 -15.79
N ASP A 40 -3.84 -16.18 -14.81
CA ASP A 40 -5.30 -16.18 -14.98
C ASP A 40 -5.88 -14.78 -15.25
N GLY A 41 -5.02 -13.75 -15.37
CA GLY A 41 -5.39 -12.42 -15.82
C GLY A 41 -5.71 -11.43 -14.71
N LEU A 42 -5.51 -11.78 -13.43
CA LEU A 42 -5.70 -10.84 -12.33
C LEU A 42 -4.70 -9.68 -12.44
N ARG A 43 -5.18 -8.45 -12.29
CA ARG A 43 -4.35 -7.22 -12.34
C ARG A 43 -4.56 -6.27 -11.17
N LYS A 44 -5.62 -6.47 -10.38
CA LYS A 44 -5.91 -5.64 -9.21
C LYS A 44 -5.35 -6.31 -7.96
N VAL A 45 -4.29 -5.74 -7.41
CA VAL A 45 -3.61 -6.25 -6.20
C VAL A 45 -4.59 -6.45 -5.04
N VAL A 46 -5.47 -5.46 -4.80
CA VAL A 46 -6.47 -5.53 -3.71
C VAL A 46 -7.37 -6.76 -3.81
N LEU A 47 -7.80 -7.14 -5.02
CA LEU A 47 -8.65 -8.31 -5.21
C LEU A 47 -7.92 -9.60 -4.81
N TRP A 48 -6.63 -9.71 -5.11
CA TRP A 48 -5.83 -10.87 -4.73
C TRP A 48 -5.60 -10.93 -3.22
N THR A 49 -5.27 -9.78 -2.60
CA THR A 49 -4.98 -9.72 -1.17
C THR A 49 -6.23 -9.96 -0.32
N ASP A 50 -7.40 -9.49 -0.75
CA ASP A 50 -8.66 -9.73 -0.05
C ASP A 50 -9.00 -11.25 -0.01
N GLN A 51 -8.68 -12.01 -1.07
CA GLN A 51 -8.86 -13.48 -1.09
C GLN A 51 -7.97 -14.22 -0.08
N HIS A 52 -6.85 -13.61 0.29
CA HIS A 52 -5.88 -14.15 1.26
C HIS A 52 -6.10 -13.63 2.68
N GLY A 53 -7.21 -12.93 2.94
CA GLY A 53 -7.52 -12.38 4.26
C GLY A 53 -6.55 -11.30 4.71
N ALA A 54 -6.06 -10.47 3.78
CA ALA A 54 -5.10 -9.42 4.11
C ALA A 54 -5.65 -8.45 5.17
N GLU A 55 -4.86 -8.24 6.22
CA GLU A 55 -5.20 -7.28 7.27
C GLU A 55 -4.77 -5.87 6.88
N THR A 56 -5.58 -4.88 7.26
CA THR A 56 -5.28 -3.47 7.03
C THR A 56 -4.74 -2.85 8.32
N HIS A 57 -3.52 -2.32 8.28
CA HIS A 57 -2.89 -1.60 9.39
C HIS A 57 -2.83 -0.11 9.09
N VAL A 58 -3.46 0.67 9.96
CA VAL A 58 -3.60 2.12 9.79
C VAL A 58 -2.42 2.83 10.44
N PHE A 59 -1.74 3.66 9.67
CA PHE A 59 -0.69 4.57 10.09
C PHE A 59 -1.27 5.98 10.17
N ASP A 60 -0.85 6.74 11.17
CA ASP A 60 -1.17 8.16 11.26
C ASP A 60 -0.33 8.93 10.24
N SER A 61 -0.98 9.80 9.46
CA SER A 61 -0.29 10.77 8.62
C SER A 61 0.01 12.00 9.47
N GLY A 62 1.30 12.29 9.66
CA GLY A 62 1.76 13.51 10.32
C GLY A 62 1.81 14.68 9.33
N GLU A 63 2.78 15.59 9.51
CA GLU A 63 3.03 16.68 8.55
C GLU A 63 3.42 16.17 7.16
N ILE A 64 4.03 14.98 7.10
CA ILE A 64 4.41 14.28 5.87
C ILE A 64 3.67 12.94 5.83
N ASP A 65 3.03 12.65 4.69
CA ASP A 65 2.44 11.33 4.45
C ASP A 65 3.57 10.28 4.31
N PRO A 66 3.64 9.26 5.19
CA PRO A 66 4.68 8.24 5.14
C PRO A 66 4.65 7.39 3.86
N PHE A 67 3.56 7.45 3.07
CA PHE A 67 3.39 6.72 1.82
C PHE A 67 3.25 7.65 0.59
N PHE A 68 3.71 8.90 0.69
CA PHE A 68 3.72 9.84 -0.43
C PHE A 68 4.42 9.22 -1.67
N ASN A 69 3.70 9.17 -2.80
CA ASN A 69 4.17 8.55 -4.03
C ASN A 69 4.40 9.61 -5.12
N ILE A 70 5.58 9.59 -5.74
CA ILE A 70 5.97 10.51 -6.80
C ILE A 70 5.61 9.89 -8.15
N ASN A 71 4.56 10.37 -8.79
CA ASN A 71 4.11 9.90 -10.10
C ASN A 71 4.31 10.95 -11.19
N THR A 72 4.27 12.24 -10.84
CA THR A 72 4.43 13.37 -11.78
C THR A 72 5.64 14.23 -11.44
N PRO A 73 6.11 15.08 -12.37
CA PRO A 73 7.15 16.07 -12.09
C PRO A 73 6.79 17.01 -10.93
N GLU A 74 5.52 17.39 -10.80
CA GLU A 74 5.02 18.25 -9.72
C GLU A 74 5.12 17.55 -8.36
N ASP A 75 4.86 16.23 -8.30
CA ASP A 75 5.07 15.45 -7.07
C ASP A 75 6.54 15.48 -6.64
N LEU A 76 7.48 15.47 -7.61
CA LEU A 76 8.91 15.54 -7.33
C LEU A 76 9.31 16.92 -6.80
N GLU A 77 8.77 18.00 -7.35
CA GLU A 77 8.97 19.36 -6.82
C GLU A 77 8.45 19.48 -5.39
N LEU A 78 7.28 18.90 -5.11
CA LEU A 78 6.71 18.87 -3.78
C LEU A 78 7.58 18.05 -2.81
N ALA A 79 8.06 16.87 -3.23
CA ALA A 79 8.97 16.04 -2.43
C ALA A 79 10.27 16.78 -2.07
N ASN A 80 10.85 17.54 -3.01
CA ASN A 80 12.03 18.35 -2.72
C ASN A 80 11.76 19.41 -1.65
N LYS A 81 10.59 20.08 -1.68
CA LYS A 81 10.21 21.05 -0.63
C LYS A 81 10.01 20.40 0.73
N MET A 82 9.44 19.18 0.76
CA MET A 82 9.30 18.40 2.00
C MET A 82 10.68 18.05 2.60
N MET A 83 11.67 17.75 1.75
CA MET A 83 13.04 17.46 2.21
C MET A 83 13.78 18.66 2.82
N GLU A 84 13.44 19.88 2.41
CA GLU A 84 14.02 21.10 3.01
C GLU A 84 13.46 21.40 4.42
N THR A 85 12.34 20.76 4.78
CA THR A 85 11.63 20.94 6.06
C THR A 85 11.81 19.79 7.04
N LEU A 86 12.56 18.74 6.65
CA LEU A 86 12.99 17.59 7.46
C LEU A 86 14.30 17.87 8.20
#